data_AF-A0A1Q3R4S6-F1
#
_entry.id   AF-A0A1Q3R4S6-F1
#
_cell.length_a   1.000
_cell.length_b   1.000
_cell.length_c   1.000
_cell.angle_alpha   90.00
_cell.angle_beta   90.00
_cell.angle_gamma   90.00
#
_symmetry.space_group_name_H-M   'P 1'
#
loop_
_entity.id
_entity.type
_entity.pdbx_description
1 polymer ?
#
loop_
_entity_poly.entity_id
_entity_poly.type
_entity_poly.pdbx_seq_one_letter_code
_entity_poly.pdbx_strand_id
1 'polypeptide(L)'
;MTRPFKVLGIQQIAIGGLDKQRLGRLWIDMLGLQLAGNFRSERENVDEDIAALGSGPFKVEVDLMQPLDPNKKPAVHATPLNHVGLWIDDLPKAVEWLTAQGVRFAPGGIRKGAAGHDITFLHPKASDDFPIAGEGVLIELVQAPPEVIAAFSALAG
;
A
#
# COMPACT_ATOMS: atom_id res chain seq x y z
N MET A 1 -26.70 5.73 1.21
CA MET A 1 -26.26 4.64 2.11
C MET A 1 -24.97 5.06 2.78
N THR A 2 -24.82 4.81 4.07
CA THR A 2 -23.63 5.20 4.83
C THR A 2 -22.55 4.13 4.64
N ARG A 3 -21.30 4.55 4.35
CA ARG A 3 -20.16 3.64 4.24
C ARG A 3 -19.90 2.96 5.60
N PRO A 4 -19.79 1.62 5.67
CA PRO A 4 -19.77 0.91 6.96
C PRO A 4 -18.37 0.74 7.57
N PHE A 5 -17.37 1.42 7.01
CA PHE A 5 -15.96 1.44 7.39
C PHE A 5 -15.40 2.86 7.22
N LYS A 6 -14.24 3.13 7.81
CA LYS A 6 -13.49 4.37 7.69
C LYS A 6 -12.17 4.14 6.97
N VAL A 7 -11.82 5.09 6.11
CA VAL A 7 -10.46 5.26 5.59
C VAL A 7 -9.79 6.26 6.52
N LEU A 8 -8.71 5.84 7.19
CA LEU A 8 -8.12 6.60 8.30
C LEU A 8 -7.01 7.54 7.83
N GLY A 9 -6.10 7.04 7.01
CA GLY A 9 -4.93 7.77 6.54
C GLY A 9 -4.08 6.92 5.61
N ILE A 10 -2.94 7.46 5.20
CA ILE A 10 -1.96 6.72 4.39
C ILE A 10 -1.17 5.78 5.30
N GLN A 11 -0.97 4.55 4.86
CA GLN A 11 -0.05 3.60 5.50
C GLN A 11 1.31 3.62 4.83
N GLN A 12 1.35 3.55 3.50
CA GLN A 12 2.56 3.52 2.70
C GLN A 12 2.40 4.21 1.34
N ILE A 13 3.54 4.65 0.80
CA ILE A 13 3.70 5.05 -0.60
C ILE A 13 4.81 4.18 -1.18
N ALA A 14 4.50 3.38 -2.20
CA ALA A 14 5.49 2.51 -2.81
C ALA A 14 6.05 3.13 -4.10
N ILE A 15 7.37 3.15 -4.20
CA ILE A 15 8.12 3.79 -5.28
C ILE A 15 8.98 2.75 -5.98
N GLY A 16 8.74 2.56 -7.26
CA GLY A 16 9.45 1.60 -8.10
C GLY A 16 10.63 2.22 -8.84
N GLY A 17 11.76 1.53 -8.85
CA GLY A 17 12.92 1.86 -9.68
C GLY A 17 13.72 0.62 -10.08
N LEU A 18 14.59 0.74 -11.07
CA LEU A 18 15.52 -0.35 -11.43
C LEU A 18 16.64 -0.54 -10.39
N ASP A 19 16.91 0.49 -9.60
CA ASP A 19 17.96 0.53 -8.59
C ASP A 19 17.46 1.30 -7.37
N LYS A 20 17.19 0.59 -6.27
CA LYS A 20 16.67 1.19 -5.05
C LYS A 20 17.71 2.07 -4.35
N GLN A 21 19.00 1.90 -4.62
CA GLN A 21 20.04 2.76 -4.01
C GLN A 21 19.91 4.20 -4.49
N ARG A 22 19.52 4.41 -5.76
CA ARG A 22 19.23 5.75 -6.29
C ARG A 22 18.02 6.39 -5.63
N LEU A 23 17.00 5.59 -5.32
CA LEU A 23 15.84 6.03 -4.55
C LEU A 23 16.27 6.38 -3.11
N GLY A 24 17.03 5.50 -2.46
CA GLY A 24 17.57 5.69 -1.11
C GLY A 24 18.40 6.97 -0.99
N ARG A 25 19.22 7.29 -1.99
CA ARG A 25 19.96 8.56 -2.02
C ARG A 25 19.03 9.77 -1.89
N LEU A 26 17.89 9.79 -2.56
CA LEU A 26 16.95 10.92 -2.41
C LEU A 26 16.22 10.83 -1.07
N TRP A 27 15.51 9.73 -0.83
CA TRP A 27 14.53 9.62 0.25
C TRP A 27 15.18 9.52 1.62
N ILE A 28 16.28 8.77 1.75
CA ILE A 28 16.98 8.57 3.01
C ILE A 28 18.05 9.65 3.17
N ASP A 29 18.99 9.77 2.23
CA ASP A 29 20.16 10.65 2.46
C ASP A 29 19.81 12.15 2.36
N MET A 30 19.04 12.55 1.34
CA MET A 30 18.76 13.98 1.10
C MET A 30 17.52 14.48 1.84
N LEU A 31 16.46 13.67 1.91
CA LEU A 31 15.22 14.03 2.60
C LEU A 31 15.18 13.60 4.08
N GLY A 32 16.11 12.75 4.51
CA GLY A 32 16.29 12.39 5.92
C GLY A 32 15.26 11.40 6.47
N LEU A 33 14.57 10.64 5.62
CA LEU A 33 13.67 9.59 6.12
C LEU A 33 14.47 8.49 6.82
N GLN A 34 13.89 7.93 7.88
CA GLN A 34 14.54 6.88 8.65
C GLN A 34 14.34 5.52 7.97
N LEU A 35 15.43 4.80 7.72
CA LEU A 35 15.38 3.40 7.31
C LEU A 35 14.81 2.57 8.47
N ALA A 36 13.61 2.01 8.27
CA ALA A 36 12.88 1.25 9.25
C ALA A 36 13.02 -0.27 9.07
N GLY A 37 13.34 -0.73 7.86
CA GLY A 37 13.51 -2.15 7.56
C GLY A 37 13.85 -2.43 6.11
N ASN A 38 13.90 -3.72 5.79
CA ASN A 38 14.08 -4.24 4.44
C ASN A 38 13.16 -5.46 4.27
N PHE A 39 12.58 -5.61 3.09
CA PHE A 39 11.79 -6.78 2.71
C PHE A 39 12.24 -7.30 1.35
N ARG A 40 12.30 -8.63 1.22
CA ARG A 40 12.74 -9.29 -0.01
C ARG A 40 11.86 -10.51 -0.27
N SER A 41 11.33 -10.61 -1.49
CA SER A 41 10.45 -11.72 -1.90
C SER A 41 10.72 -12.14 -3.34
N GLU A 42 11.09 -13.42 -3.51
CA GLU A 42 11.21 -14.03 -4.84
C GLU A 42 9.87 -14.14 -5.56
N ARG A 43 8.80 -14.43 -4.80
CA ARG A 43 7.44 -14.56 -5.33
C ARG A 43 6.93 -13.25 -5.91
N GLU A 44 7.18 -12.14 -5.21
CA GLU A 44 6.73 -10.80 -5.63
C GLU A 44 7.77 -10.10 -6.53
N ASN A 45 8.90 -10.75 -6.84
CA ASN A 45 10.01 -10.20 -7.60
C ASN A 45 10.46 -8.83 -7.07
N VAL A 46 10.64 -8.69 -5.76
CA VAL A 46 10.93 -7.41 -5.11
C VAL A 46 12.04 -7.53 -4.05
N ASP A 47 12.86 -6.49 -3.98
CA ASP A 47 13.73 -6.15 -2.87
C ASP A 47 13.49 -4.67 -2.56
N GLU A 48 13.04 -4.37 -1.34
CA GLU A 48 12.63 -3.02 -0.96
C GLU A 48 13.24 -2.59 0.37
N ASP A 49 13.66 -1.32 0.40
CA ASP A 49 14.02 -0.65 1.64
C ASP A 49 12.81 0.16 2.13
N ILE A 50 12.43 -0.07 3.38
CA ILE A 50 11.26 0.57 3.99
C ILE A 50 11.78 1.81 4.72
N ALA A 51 11.65 2.97 4.11
CA ALA A 51 11.89 4.26 4.76
C ALA A 51 10.61 4.72 5.47
N ALA A 52 10.71 5.65 6.41
CA ALA A 52 9.53 6.12 7.11
C ALA A 52 9.58 7.60 7.48
N LEU A 53 8.40 8.21 7.48
CA LEU A 53 8.12 9.58 7.89
C LEU A 53 6.99 9.62 8.91
N GLY A 54 6.89 10.71 9.67
CA GLY A 54 5.93 10.81 10.79
C GLY A 54 6.38 10.02 12.02
N SER A 55 5.46 9.80 12.96
CA SER A 55 5.78 9.20 14.26
C SER A 55 4.60 8.47 14.87
N GLY A 56 4.89 7.44 15.66
CA GLY A 56 3.87 6.69 16.39
C GLY A 56 2.82 6.09 15.44
N PRO A 57 1.53 6.10 15.81
CA PRO A 57 0.45 5.57 14.97
C PRO A 57 0.21 6.32 13.64
N PHE A 58 0.85 7.47 13.45
CA PHE A 58 0.75 8.27 12.22
C PHE A 58 1.97 8.11 11.31
N LYS A 59 2.84 7.13 11.60
CA LYS A 59 3.98 6.82 10.74
C LYS A 59 3.47 6.36 9.37
N VAL A 60 4.10 6.88 8.32
CA VAL A 60 3.86 6.49 6.93
C VAL A 60 5.14 5.89 6.39
N GLU A 61 5.02 4.72 5.76
CA GLU A 61 6.13 4.04 5.09
C GLU A 61 6.33 4.58 3.68
N VAL A 62 7.58 4.57 3.23
CA VAL A 62 7.95 4.83 1.84
C VAL A 62 8.77 3.65 1.37
N ASP A 63 8.14 2.78 0.59
CA ASP A 63 8.72 1.51 0.15
C ASP A 63 9.52 1.74 -1.13
N LEU A 64 10.84 1.67 -1.02
CA LEU A 64 11.76 1.91 -2.12
C LEU A 64 12.09 0.59 -2.81
N MET A 65 11.32 0.26 -3.83
CA MET A 65 11.33 -1.05 -4.48
C MET A 65 12.28 -1.11 -5.68
N GLN A 66 13.00 -2.22 -5.78
CA GLN A 66 13.60 -2.68 -7.04
C GLN A 66 13.20 -4.14 -7.34
N PRO A 67 13.20 -4.56 -8.62
CA PRO A 67 12.98 -5.95 -8.95
C PRO A 67 14.19 -6.80 -8.60
N LEU A 68 13.97 -8.08 -8.28
CA LEU A 68 15.07 -9.05 -8.19
C LEU A 68 15.61 -9.40 -9.59
N ASP A 69 14.70 -9.50 -10.55
CA ASP A 69 15.00 -9.65 -11.97
C ASP A 69 14.11 -8.68 -12.76
N PRO A 70 14.68 -7.69 -13.46
CA PRO A 70 13.91 -6.68 -14.19
C PRO A 70 13.10 -7.27 -15.37
N ASN A 71 13.42 -8.49 -15.81
CA ASN A 71 12.71 -9.16 -16.90
C ASN A 71 11.54 -10.04 -16.41
N LYS A 72 11.37 -10.21 -15.10
CA LYS A 72 10.29 -11.01 -14.52
C LYS A 72 9.12 -10.16 -14.05
N LYS A 73 7.96 -10.80 -13.90
CA LYS A 73 6.79 -10.24 -13.24
C LYS A 73 6.69 -10.77 -11.80
N PRO A 74 6.18 -9.98 -10.83
CA PRO A 74 5.73 -8.58 -10.95
C PRO A 74 6.83 -7.58 -11.36
N ALA A 75 6.47 -6.59 -12.17
CA ALA A 75 7.41 -5.56 -12.65
C ALA A 75 7.30 -4.30 -11.77
N VAL A 76 7.74 -4.41 -10.51
CA VAL A 76 7.59 -3.36 -9.48
C VAL A 76 8.20 -2.00 -9.87
N HIS A 77 9.16 -1.98 -10.79
CA HIS A 77 9.82 -0.79 -11.31
C HIS A 77 9.10 -0.10 -12.47
N ALA A 78 8.11 -0.75 -13.10
CA ALA A 78 7.51 -0.25 -14.34
C ALA A 78 6.66 1.02 -14.12
N THR A 79 6.02 1.12 -12.95
CA THR A 79 5.28 2.32 -12.52
C THR A 79 6.05 3.00 -11.39
N PRO A 80 6.59 4.22 -11.61
CA PRO A 80 7.43 4.88 -10.60
C PRO A 80 6.71 5.14 -9.27
N LEU A 81 5.49 5.67 -9.30
CA LEU A 81 4.60 5.68 -8.14
C LEU A 81 3.74 4.41 -8.22
N ASN A 82 4.23 3.33 -7.62
CA ASN A 82 3.72 1.99 -7.86
C ASN A 82 2.32 1.81 -7.28
N HIS A 83 2.15 2.11 -5.99
CA HIS A 83 0.86 2.11 -5.31
C HIS A 83 0.86 3.04 -4.10
N VAL A 84 -0.35 3.34 -3.62
CA VAL A 84 -0.59 3.98 -2.33
C VAL A 84 -1.37 3.02 -1.45
N GLY A 85 -0.98 2.90 -0.18
CA GLY A 85 -1.71 2.10 0.79
C GLY A 85 -2.46 2.95 1.79
N LEU A 86 -3.67 2.52 2.09
CA LEU A 86 -4.62 3.24 2.94
C LEU A 86 -4.99 2.39 4.15
N TRP A 87 -4.89 2.99 5.33
CA TRP A 87 -5.40 2.41 6.55
C TRP A 87 -6.93 2.34 6.54
N ILE A 88 -7.46 1.14 6.79
CA ILE A 88 -8.88 0.83 6.90
C ILE A 88 -9.15 0.27 8.30
N ASP A 89 -10.19 0.79 8.97
CA ASP A 89 -10.56 0.35 10.33
C ASP A 89 -11.14 -1.08 10.37
N ASP A 90 -11.92 -1.46 9.36
CA ASP A 90 -12.51 -2.80 9.19
C ASP A 90 -12.39 -3.23 7.73
N LEU A 91 -11.28 -3.90 7.41
CA LEU A 91 -10.94 -4.32 6.05
C LEU A 91 -11.93 -5.35 5.47
N PRO A 92 -12.32 -6.43 6.18
CA PRO A 92 -13.32 -7.37 5.66
C PRO A 92 -14.64 -6.68 5.26
N LYS A 93 -15.13 -5.77 6.10
CA LYS A 93 -16.37 -5.04 5.84
C LYS A 93 -16.22 -4.02 4.71
N ALA A 94 -15.03 -3.43 4.57
CA ALA A 94 -14.72 -2.58 3.43
C ALA A 94 -14.74 -3.38 2.12
N VAL A 95 -14.12 -4.56 2.09
CA VAL A 95 -14.10 -5.43 0.91
C VAL A 95 -15.52 -5.86 0.53
N GLU A 96 -16.32 -6.33 1.48
CA GLU A 96 -17.72 -6.71 1.24
C GLU A 96 -18.51 -5.55 0.62
N TRP A 97 -18.48 -4.38 1.26
CA TRP A 97 -19.26 -3.24 0.82
C TRP A 97 -18.78 -2.70 -0.54
N LEU A 98 -17.47 -2.53 -0.73
CA LEU A 98 -16.90 -2.03 -2.00
C LEU A 98 -17.18 -2.98 -3.16
N THR A 99 -17.09 -4.30 -2.93
CA THR A 99 -17.44 -5.31 -3.94
C THR A 99 -18.91 -5.18 -4.33
N ALA A 100 -19.82 -5.02 -3.36
CA ALA A 100 -21.24 -4.79 -3.62
C ALA A 100 -21.53 -3.45 -4.34
N GLN A 101 -20.60 -2.48 -4.28
CA GLN A 101 -20.67 -1.24 -5.05
C GLN A 101 -20.03 -1.35 -6.46
N GLY A 102 -19.55 -2.52 -6.88
CA GLY A 102 -18.95 -2.72 -8.20
C GLY A 102 -17.48 -2.31 -8.29
N VAL A 103 -16.78 -2.20 -7.16
CA VAL A 103 -15.32 -1.95 -7.15
C VAL A 103 -14.57 -3.23 -7.49
N ARG A 104 -13.64 -3.12 -8.44
CA ARG A 104 -12.78 -4.24 -8.84
C ARG A 104 -11.59 -4.38 -7.90
N PHE A 105 -11.46 -5.54 -7.28
CA PHE A 105 -10.27 -5.94 -6.55
C PHE A 105 -9.27 -6.66 -7.45
N ALA A 106 -7.99 -6.50 -7.16
CA ALA A 106 -6.94 -7.31 -7.77
C ALA A 106 -6.99 -8.75 -7.20
N PRO A 107 -6.44 -9.75 -7.91
CA PRO A 107 -6.42 -11.12 -7.43
C PRO A 107 -5.67 -11.27 -6.09
N GLY A 108 -6.05 -12.29 -5.31
CA GLY A 108 -5.34 -12.69 -4.09
C GLY A 108 -6.08 -12.43 -2.78
N GLY A 109 -7.23 -11.73 -2.82
CA GLY A 109 -8.07 -11.51 -1.63
C GLY A 109 -7.34 -10.78 -0.50
N ILE A 110 -7.83 -10.97 0.73
CA ILE A 110 -7.16 -10.48 1.95
C ILE A 110 -6.04 -11.46 2.31
N ARG A 111 -4.82 -10.95 2.50
CA ARG A 111 -3.62 -11.73 2.86
C ARG A 111 -2.62 -10.88 3.65
N LYS A 112 -1.57 -11.49 4.17
CA LYS A 112 -0.49 -10.76 4.88
C LYS A 112 0.42 -10.00 3.89
N GLY A 113 0.65 -8.72 4.16
CA GLY A 113 1.59 -7.83 3.47
C GLY A 113 3.00 -7.84 4.08
N ALA A 114 3.91 -7.02 3.53
CA ALA A 114 5.31 -6.94 3.96
C ALA A 114 5.47 -6.53 5.43
N ALA A 115 4.66 -5.55 5.88
CA ALA A 115 4.61 -5.10 7.27
C ALA A 115 3.79 -6.01 8.21
N GLY A 116 3.28 -7.16 7.73
CA GLY A 116 2.52 -8.13 8.55
C GLY A 116 1.04 -7.80 8.78
N HIS A 117 0.54 -6.71 8.21
CA HIS A 117 -0.88 -6.37 8.21
C HIS A 117 -1.67 -7.21 7.21
N ASP A 118 -2.98 -7.32 7.42
CA ASP A 118 -3.88 -7.87 6.41
C ASP A 118 -4.13 -6.80 5.34
N ILE A 119 -3.98 -7.20 4.08
CA ILE A 119 -3.98 -6.31 2.92
C ILE A 119 -4.82 -6.88 1.79
N THR A 120 -5.35 -6.01 0.95
CA THR A 120 -5.84 -6.35 -0.39
C THR A 120 -5.66 -5.17 -1.33
N PHE A 121 -5.80 -5.38 -2.64
CA PHE A 121 -5.58 -4.32 -3.63
C PHE A 121 -6.83 -4.06 -4.46
N LEU A 122 -7.09 -2.79 -4.76
CA LEU A 122 -8.01 -2.39 -5.82
C LEU A 122 -7.28 -2.47 -7.16
N HIS A 123 -7.94 -3.04 -8.16
CA HIS A 123 -7.33 -3.18 -9.48
C HIS A 123 -7.20 -1.80 -10.15
N PRO A 124 -6.10 -1.50 -10.87
CA PRO A 124 -5.94 -0.20 -11.55
C PRO A 124 -6.94 0.03 -12.69
N LYS A 125 -7.54 -1.03 -13.23
CA LYS A 125 -8.45 -0.97 -14.39
C LYS A 125 -9.78 -1.62 -14.07
N ALA A 126 -10.88 -0.99 -14.46
CA ALA A 126 -12.22 -1.56 -14.35
C ALA A 126 -12.43 -2.77 -15.27
N SER A 127 -13.58 -3.42 -15.15
CA SER A 127 -14.09 -4.46 -16.05
C SER A 127 -15.61 -4.34 -16.18
N ASP A 128 -16.22 -5.04 -17.12
CA ASP A 128 -17.68 -5.00 -17.34
C ASP A 128 -18.46 -5.36 -16.07
N ASP A 129 -18.02 -6.38 -15.32
CA ASP A 129 -18.66 -6.79 -14.06
C ASP A 129 -18.35 -5.86 -12.86
N PHE A 130 -17.27 -5.08 -12.95
CA PHE A 130 -16.76 -4.24 -11.86
C PHE A 130 -16.31 -2.89 -12.44
N PRO A 131 -17.25 -1.95 -12.65
CA PRO A 131 -16.99 -0.72 -13.39
C PRO A 131 -16.16 0.32 -12.62
N ILE A 132 -15.92 0.13 -11.32
CA ILE A 132 -15.16 1.07 -10.48
C ILE A 132 -13.77 0.49 -10.18
N ALA A 133 -12.72 1.29 -10.37
CA ALA A 133 -11.34 0.87 -10.18
C ALA A 133 -10.44 2.06 -9.77
N GLY A 134 -9.14 1.82 -9.66
CA GLY A 134 -8.16 2.87 -9.31
C GLY A 134 -7.77 3.83 -10.45
N GLU A 135 -8.42 3.77 -11.61
CA GLU A 135 -8.18 4.67 -12.76
C GLU A 135 -6.69 4.84 -13.13
N GLY A 136 -5.96 3.72 -13.21
CA GLY A 136 -4.53 3.67 -13.50
C GLY A 136 -3.63 3.59 -12.26
N VAL A 137 -4.17 3.78 -11.07
CA VAL A 137 -3.46 3.68 -9.79
C VAL A 137 -3.76 2.34 -9.12
N LEU A 138 -2.73 1.62 -8.69
CA LEU A 138 -2.88 0.49 -7.78
C LEU A 138 -3.07 1.04 -6.36
N ILE A 139 -4.12 0.62 -5.66
CA ILE A 139 -4.42 1.09 -4.31
C ILE A 139 -4.45 -0.12 -3.38
N GLU A 140 -3.68 -0.06 -2.31
CA GLU A 140 -3.67 -1.07 -1.25
C GLU A 140 -4.59 -0.64 -0.11
N LEU A 141 -5.41 -1.56 0.37
CA LEU A 141 -6.23 -1.39 1.56
C LEU A 141 -5.62 -2.24 2.66
N VAL A 142 -5.26 -1.60 3.78
CA VAL A 142 -4.49 -2.20 4.87
C VAL A 142 -5.33 -2.16 6.15
N GLN A 143 -5.49 -3.31 6.80
CA GLN A 143 -6.17 -3.38 8.10
C GLN A 143 -5.35 -2.65 9.16
N ALA A 144 -5.90 -1.54 9.66
CA ALA A 144 -5.30 -0.76 10.72
C ALA A 144 -5.30 -1.53 12.05
N PRO A 145 -4.19 -1.53 12.80
CA PRO A 145 -4.17 -2.06 14.15
C PRO A 145 -4.91 -1.12 15.12
N PRO A 146 -5.34 -1.61 16.31
CA PRO A 146 -6.16 -0.84 17.25
C PRO A 146 -5.60 0.54 17.62
N GLU A 147 -4.28 0.65 17.79
CA GLU A 147 -3.59 1.89 18.12
C GLU A 147 -3.67 2.95 17.01
N VAL A 148 -3.67 2.53 15.74
CA VAL A 148 -3.86 3.43 14.58
C VAL A 148 -5.32 3.89 14.53
N ILE A 149 -6.27 2.96 14.71
CA ILE A 149 -7.70 3.29 14.76
C ILE A 149 -8.00 4.32 15.86
N ALA A 150 -7.47 4.08 17.06
CA ALA A 150 -7.65 4.97 18.21
C ALA A 150 -7.05 6.35 17.95
N ALA A 151 -5.82 6.43 17.43
CA ALA A 151 -5.13 7.68 17.17
C ALA A 151 -5.85 8.54 16.11
N PHE A 152 -6.25 7.96 14.98
CA PHE A 152 -7.00 8.69 13.95
C PHE A 152 -8.41 9.06 14.40
N SER A 153 -9.07 8.23 15.22
CA SER A 153 -10.38 8.56 15.78
C SER A 153 -10.33 9.75 16.74
N ALA A 154 -9.23 9.93 17.46
CA ALA A 154 -9.03 11.07 18.36
C ALA A 154 -8.84 12.41 17.61
N LEU A 155 -8.37 12.38 16.36
CA LEU A 155 -8.23 13.58 15.51
C LEU A 155 -9.53 13.99 14.83
N ALA A 156 -10.45 13.05 14.64
CA ALA A 156 -11.71 13.26 13.91
C ALA A 156 -12.81 13.95 14.75
N GLY A 157 -12.40 14.71 15.78
CA GLY A 157 -13.28 15.50 16.66
C GLY A 157 -13.99 16.63 15.92
#